data_AF-A0A4V5TUN9-F1
#
_entry.id   AF-A0A4V5TUN9-F1
#
_cell.length_a   1.000
_cell.length_b   1.000
_cell.length_c   1.000
_cell.angle_alpha   90.00
_cell.angle_beta   90.00
_cell.angle_gamma   90.00
#
_symmetry.space_group_name_H-M   'P 1'
#
loop_
_entity.id
_entity.type
_entity.pdbx_description
1 polymer ?
#
loop_
_entity_poly.entity_id
_entity_poly.type
_entity_poly.pdbx_seq_one_letter_code
_entity_poly.pdbx_strand_id
1 'polypeptide(L)'
;MAHWLDTYPHDVHGSVLLLDGEIYNWKIGQRYWKSPWDMTWRFPLPDNMDKFTVETKKWTVNTPEEHSEVFQKHAREWFKQWKVAKDYVGSKPY
;
A
#
# COMPACT_ATOMS: atom_id res chain seq x y z
N MET A 1 7.50 18.30 -17.79
CA MET A 1 8.21 17.65 -16.66
C MET A 1 7.88 16.18 -16.77
N ALA A 2 8.87 15.28 -16.90
CA ALA A 2 8.59 13.85 -17.01
C ALA A 2 7.86 13.41 -15.74
N HIS A 3 6.68 12.80 -15.90
CA HIS A 3 6.03 12.17 -14.77
C HIS A 3 6.94 11.01 -14.33
N TRP A 4 7.04 10.71 -13.03
CA TRP A 4 7.86 9.57 -12.56
C TRP A 4 7.39 8.23 -13.17
N LEU A 5 6.16 8.21 -13.72
CA LEU A 5 5.57 7.12 -14.51
C LEU A 5 6.27 6.90 -15.87
N ASP A 6 7.08 7.86 -16.34
CA ASP A 6 7.72 7.82 -17.66
C ASP A 6 9.23 7.57 -17.58
N THR A 7 9.78 7.41 -16.37
CA THR A 7 11.21 7.17 -16.15
C THR A 7 11.41 5.75 -15.65
N TYR A 8 12.09 4.93 -16.45
CA TYR A 8 12.38 3.53 -16.13
C TYR A 8 13.90 3.29 -16.08
N PRO A 9 14.38 2.38 -15.22
CA PRO A 9 13.61 1.64 -14.21
C PRO A 9 13.24 2.50 -13.00
N HIS A 10 12.15 2.15 -12.31
CA HIS A 10 11.79 2.76 -11.02
C HIS A 10 11.16 1.75 -10.06
N ASP A 11 11.09 2.13 -8.79
CA ASP A 11 10.54 1.30 -7.73
C ASP A 11 9.09 1.67 -7.43
N VAL A 12 8.23 0.67 -7.44
CA VAL A 12 6.84 0.72 -6.98
C VAL A 12 6.76 -0.03 -5.67
N HIS A 13 6.13 0.58 -4.67
CA HIS A 13 5.92 -0.02 -3.38
C HIS A 13 4.43 -0.22 -3.11
N GLY A 14 4.08 -1.39 -2.60
CA GLY A 14 2.81 -1.66 -1.94
C GLY A 14 3.00 -1.46 -0.45
N SER A 15 2.03 -0.82 0.21
CA SER A 15 1.99 -0.72 1.66
C SER A 15 0.59 -1.12 2.12
N VAL A 16 0.50 -1.98 3.12
CA VAL A 16 -0.74 -2.26 3.84
C VAL A 16 -0.58 -1.89 5.29
N LEU A 17 -1.59 -1.22 5.82
CA LEU A 17 -1.78 -0.98 7.24
C LEU A 17 -2.73 -2.06 7.74
N LEU A 18 -2.24 -2.87 8.65
CA LEU A 18 -2.99 -3.96 9.26
C LEU A 18 -3.39 -3.57 10.67
N LEU A 19 -4.64 -3.85 11.04
CA LEU A 19 -5.14 -3.80 12.40
C LEU A 19 -5.54 -5.22 12.79
N ASP A 20 -4.93 -5.76 13.84
CA ASP A 20 -5.17 -7.14 14.30
C ASP A 20 -5.02 -8.19 13.16
N GLY A 21 -4.13 -7.92 12.20
CA GLY A 21 -3.87 -8.78 11.04
C GLY A 21 -4.84 -8.63 9.87
N GLU A 22 -5.81 -7.72 9.94
CA GLU A 22 -6.73 -7.39 8.85
C GLU A 22 -6.37 -6.05 8.19
N ILE A 23 -6.55 -5.92 6.87
CA ILE A 23 -6.26 -4.68 6.12
C ILE A 23 -7.23 -3.60 6.55
N TYR A 24 -6.69 -2.58 7.23
CA TYR A 24 -7.38 -1.35 7.54
C TYR A 24 -7.22 -0.31 6.43
N ASN A 25 -6.01 -0.19 5.86
CA ASN A 25 -5.73 0.72 4.75
C ASN A 25 -4.62 0.15 3.86
N TRP A 26 -4.53 0.61 2.63
CA TRP A 26 -3.50 0.19 1.68
C TRP A 26 -3.16 1.30 0.69
N LYS A 27 -1.98 1.20 0.09
CA LYS A 27 -1.58 2.04 -1.03
C LYS A 27 -0.59 1.33 -1.94
N ILE A 28 -0.52 1.78 -3.19
CA ILE A 28 0.51 1.40 -4.15
C ILE A 28 1.09 2.68 -4.75
N GLY A 29 2.42 2.77 -4.85
CA GLY A 29 3.11 3.86 -5.52
C GLY A 29 4.56 3.98 -5.10
N GLN A 30 5.23 5.05 -5.54
CA GLN A 30 6.64 5.26 -5.23
C GLN A 30 6.89 5.54 -3.73
N ARG A 31 5.96 6.23 -3.06
CA ARG A 31 6.02 6.48 -1.61
C ARG A 31 5.36 5.34 -0.86
N TYR A 32 6.09 4.72 0.07
CA TYR A 32 5.58 3.68 0.98
C TYR A 32 5.37 4.20 2.39
N TRP A 33 4.79 3.40 3.27
CA TRP A 33 4.72 3.68 4.71
C TRP A 33 5.76 2.82 5.41
N LYS A 34 6.62 3.39 6.25
CA LYS A 34 7.55 2.65 7.11
C LYS A 34 6.94 2.36 8.46
N SER A 35 6.02 3.21 8.89
CA SER A 35 5.34 3.11 10.17
C SER A 35 3.86 3.50 10.03
N PRO A 36 2.99 3.07 10.96
CA PRO A 36 1.61 3.56 11.01
C PRO A 36 1.54 5.08 11.08
N TRP A 37 2.53 5.74 11.69
CA TRP A 37 2.60 7.20 11.86
C TRP A 37 2.89 7.96 10.56
N ASP A 38 3.37 7.27 9.52
CA ASP A 38 3.63 7.88 8.20
C ASP A 38 2.34 8.16 7.43
N MET A 39 1.20 7.70 7.96
CA MET A 39 -0.13 7.94 7.40
C MET A 39 -0.71 9.27 7.86
N THR A 40 -1.49 9.87 6.98
CA THR A 40 -2.34 11.01 7.34
C THR A 40 -3.53 10.51 8.15
N TRP A 41 -3.40 10.55 9.47
CA TRP A 41 -4.51 10.27 10.38
C TRP A 41 -5.44 11.47 10.53
N ARG A 42 -6.73 11.20 10.74
CA ARG A 42 -7.65 12.23 11.24
C ARG A 42 -7.49 12.32 12.75
N PHE A 43 -7.48 13.53 13.29
CA PHE A 43 -7.54 13.74 14.73
C PHE A 43 -8.98 13.60 15.24
N PRO A 44 -9.21 12.99 16.42
CA PRO A 44 -8.21 12.38 17.30
C PRO A 44 -7.64 11.07 16.74
N LEU A 45 -6.37 10.78 17.09
CA LEU A 45 -5.73 9.52 16.73
C LEU A 45 -6.50 8.33 17.33
N PRO A 46 -6.55 7.17 16.67
CA PRO A 46 -7.16 5.98 17.25
C PRO A 46 -6.45 5.54 18.53
N ASP A 47 -7.20 5.09 19.52
CA ASP A 47 -6.64 4.62 20.81
C ASP A 47 -5.80 3.33 20.66
N ASN A 48 -6.01 2.59 19.58
CA ASN A 48 -5.33 1.34 19.24
C ASN A 48 -4.14 1.53 18.27
N MET A 49 -3.51 2.72 18.27
CA MET A 49 -2.37 3.04 17.40
C MET A 49 -1.21 2.04 17.53
N ASP A 50 -1.02 1.48 18.72
CA ASP A 50 -0.01 0.45 19.04
C ASP A 50 -0.26 -0.91 18.38
N LYS A 51 -1.51 -1.20 18.01
CA LYS A 51 -1.91 -2.46 17.36
C LYS A 51 -1.74 -2.43 15.84
N PHE A 52 -1.55 -1.25 15.27
CA PHE A 52 -1.35 -1.13 13.84
C PHE A 52 0.04 -1.59 13.44
N THR A 53 0.10 -2.40 12.39
CA THR A 53 1.34 -2.83 11.76
C THR A 53 1.35 -2.43 10.31
N VAL A 54 2.54 -2.13 9.77
CA VAL A 54 2.71 -1.77 8.36
C VAL A 54 3.57 -2.82 7.70
N GLU A 55 3.00 -3.43 6.66
CA GLU A 55 3.73 -4.32 5.78
C GLU A 55 3.98 -3.62 4.45
N THR A 56 5.19 -3.79 3.91
CA THR A 56 5.56 -3.20 2.63
C THR A 56 6.20 -4.21 1.71
N LYS A 57 5.94 -4.05 0.41
CA LYS A 57 6.56 -4.83 -0.64
C LYS A 57 7.06 -3.91 -1.73
N LYS A 58 8.27 -4.16 -2.21
CA LYS A 58 8.91 -3.43 -3.29
C LYS A 58 8.87 -4.26 -4.57
N TRP A 59 8.54 -3.62 -5.68
CA TRP A 59 8.69 -4.13 -7.04
C TRP A 59 9.49 -3.11 -7.85
N THR A 60 10.53 -3.57 -8.54
CA THR A 60 11.28 -2.74 -9.48
C THR A 60 10.73 -3.00 -10.87
N VAL A 61 10.31 -1.96 -11.58
CA VAL A 61 9.69 -2.03 -12.90
C VAL A 61 10.58 -1.35 -13.93
N ASN A 62 10.74 -1.99 -15.09
CA ASN A 62 11.62 -1.56 -16.18
C ASN A 62 10.83 -1.08 -17.39
N THR A 63 9.53 -1.38 -17.46
CA THR A 63 8.65 -0.94 -18.54
C THR A 63 7.28 -0.49 -18.03
N PRO A 64 6.54 0.30 -18.82
CA PRO A 64 5.15 0.67 -18.51
C PRO A 64 4.21 -0.52 -18.33
N GLU A 65 4.45 -1.61 -19.05
CA GLU A 65 3.69 -2.85 -18.93
C GLU A 65 3.92 -3.50 -17.56
N GLU A 66 5.17 -3.61 -17.11
CA GLU A 66 5.51 -4.13 -15.78
C GLU A 66 4.92 -3.24 -14.68
N HIS A 67 4.98 -1.92 -14.85
CA HIS A 67 4.32 -0.98 -13.94
C HIS A 67 2.81 -1.28 -13.85
N SER A 68 2.12 -1.40 -14.99
CA SER A 68 0.70 -1.72 -15.01
C SER A 68 0.40 -3.08 -14.37
N GLU A 69 1.22 -4.10 -14.61
CA GLU A 69 1.05 -5.44 -14.05
C GLU A 69 1.19 -5.45 -12.52
N VAL A 70 2.11 -4.64 -11.96
CA VAL A 70 2.22 -4.50 -10.50
C VAL A 70 0.90 -4.02 -9.89
N PHE A 71 0.28 -2.98 -10.46
CA PHE A 71 -0.96 -2.42 -9.92
C PHE A 71 -2.17 -3.33 -10.16
N GLN A 72 -2.26 -3.95 -11.33
CA GLN A 72 -3.43 -4.74 -11.71
C GLN A 72 -3.41 -6.16 -11.14
N LYS A 73 -2.23 -6.73 -10.90
CA LYS A 73 -2.06 -8.14 -10.57
C LYS A 73 -1.21 -8.35 -9.33
N HIS A 74 0.09 -8.04 -9.37
CA HIS A 74 1.00 -8.46 -8.30
C HIS A 74 0.67 -7.85 -6.93
N ALA A 75 0.29 -6.58 -6.89
CA ALA A 75 -0.11 -5.94 -5.65
C ALA A 75 -1.43 -6.52 -5.13
N ARG A 76 -2.42 -6.75 -6.00
CA ARG A 76 -3.71 -7.35 -5.61
C ARG A 76 -3.53 -8.77 -5.10
N GLU A 77 -2.69 -9.58 -5.75
CA GLU A 77 -2.34 -10.92 -5.29
C GLU A 77 -1.63 -10.89 -3.93
N TRP A 78 -0.76 -9.91 -3.71
CA TRP A 78 -0.10 -9.73 -2.43
C TRP A 78 -1.09 -9.32 -1.33
N PHE A 79 -2.00 -8.38 -1.60
CA PHE A 79 -3.02 -7.96 -0.63
C PHE A 79 -3.98 -9.09 -0.22
N LYS A 80 -4.23 -10.07 -1.09
CA LYS A 80 -5.08 -11.24 -0.77
C LYS A 80 -4.53 -12.14 0.34
N GLN A 81 -3.30 -11.92 0.80
CA GLN A 81 -2.73 -12.62 1.96
C GLN A 81 -3.43 -12.25 3.28
N TRP A 82 -4.11 -11.10 3.31
CA TRP A 82 -4.82 -10.61 4.48
C TRP A 82 -6.30 -10.46 4.20
N LYS A 83 -7.10 -10.61 5.26
CA LYS A 83 -8.52 -10.31 5.22
C LYS A 83 -8.72 -8.79 5.28
N VAL A 84 -9.68 -8.26 4.54
CA VAL A 84 -10.05 -6.83 4.62
C VAL A 84 -10.89 -6.61 5.86
N ALA A 85 -10.47 -5.65 6.71
CA ALA A 85 -11.20 -5.28 7.91
C ALA A 85 -12.60 -4.75 7.53
N LYS A 86 -13.59 -4.93 8.41
CA LYS A 86 -14.97 -4.45 8.12
C LYS A 86 -15.04 -2.93 8.00
N ASP A 87 -14.18 -2.24 8.71
CA ASP A 87 -14.03 -0.79 8.84
C ASP A 87 -12.87 -0.24 8.00
N TYR A 88 -12.47 -0.96 6.93
CA TYR A 88 -11.40 -0.50 6.04
C TYR A 88 -11.66 0.90 5.47
N VAL A 89 -10.58 1.64 5.26
CA VAL A 89 -10.60 3.00 4.74
C VAL A 89 -10.28 2.98 3.24
N GLY A 90 -11.12 3.65 2.45
CA GLY A 90 -10.90 3.85 1.01
C GLY A 90 -11.56 2.80 0.13
N SER A 91 -10.90 2.45 -0.97
CA SER A 91 -11.38 1.44 -1.92
C SER A 91 -10.93 0.03 -1.50
N LYS A 92 -11.61 -1.01 -1.98
CA LYS A 92 -11.17 -2.39 -1.71
C LYS A 92 -9.80 -2.64 -2.36
N PRO A 93 -8.87 -3.31 -1.66
CA PRO A 93 -7.55 -3.63 -2.19
C PRO A 93 -7.59 -4.66 -3.33
N TYR A 94 -8.64 -5.47 -3.41
CA TYR A 94 -8.86 -6.44 -4.47
C TYR A 94 -10.34 -6.68 -4.75
#